data_AF-A0AAD9K2D5-F1
#
_entry.id   AF-A0AAD9K2D5-F1
#
_cell.length_a   1.000
_cell.length_b   1.000
_cell.length_c   1.000
_cell.angle_alpha   90.00
_cell.angle_beta   90.00
_cell.angle_gamma   90.00
#
_symmetry.space_group_name_H-M   'P 1'
#
loop_
_entity.id
_entity.type
_entity.pdbx_description
1 polymer ?
#
loop_
_entity_poly.entity_id
_entity_poly.type
_entity_poly.pdbx_seq_one_letter_code
_entity_poly.pdbx_strand_id
1 'polypeptide(L)'
;MNNELCSKRHLGWKYYTEKIFRPAYWTLQVEVTNFVASQKTGGQIRTDFTTFPTPALAKLLHDRSADSQCIGRVDIPATPGGGITIPLHLAPQQFKDIHQYFLK
;
A
#
# COMPACT_ATOMS: atom_id res chain seq x y z
N MET A 1 8.51 4.64 46.58
CA MET A 1 9.75 4.32 45.83
C MET A 1 9.51 3.42 44.60
N ASN A 2 8.33 3.45 43.95
CA ASN A 2 8.01 2.53 42.83
C ASN A 2 8.04 3.17 41.42
N ASN A 3 8.15 4.49 41.30
CA ASN A 3 8.11 5.18 39.99
C ASN A 3 9.43 5.14 39.22
N GLU A 4 10.58 5.07 39.90
CA GLU A 4 11.89 5.05 39.23
C GLU A 4 12.18 3.71 38.54
N LEU A 5 11.72 2.59 39.12
CA LEU A 5 11.84 1.26 38.51
C LEU A 5 10.93 1.09 37.28
N CYS A 6 9.80 1.80 37.24
CA CYS A 6 8.94 1.84 36.05
C CYS A 6 9.59 2.65 34.92
N SER A 7 10.16 3.82 35.24
CA SER A 7 10.82 4.69 34.27
C SER A 7 12.12 4.08 33.70
N LYS A 8 12.95 3.45 34.54
CA LYS A 8 14.18 2.75 34.09
C LYS A 8 13.89 1.55 33.20
N ARG A 9 12.81 0.80 33.46
CA ARG A 9 12.35 -0.25 32.55
C ARG A 9 11.91 0.35 31.21
N HIS A 10 11.11 1.42 31.21
CA HIS A 10 10.68 2.04 29.96
C HIS A 10 11.85 2.57 29.10
N LEU A 11 12.88 3.15 29.73
CA LEU A 11 14.11 3.59 29.04
C LEU A 11 14.95 2.41 28.50
N GLY A 12 15.05 1.33 29.26
CA GLY A 12 15.70 0.09 28.79
C GLY A 12 15.00 -0.49 27.57
N TRP A 13 13.67 -0.60 27.60
CA TRP A 13 12.88 -1.09 26.46
C TRP A 13 13.02 -0.19 25.23
N LYS A 14 13.05 1.14 25.40
CA LYS A 14 13.36 2.09 24.30
C LYS A 14 14.76 1.88 23.72
N TYR A 15 15.75 1.62 24.58
CA TYR A 15 17.11 1.33 24.12
C TYR A 15 17.16 0.04 23.28
N TYR A 16 16.52 -1.04 23.74
CA TYR A 16 16.46 -2.30 22.99
C TYR A 16 15.72 -2.15 21.65
N THR A 17 14.60 -1.44 21.62
CA THR A 17 13.84 -1.23 20.38
C THR A 17 14.60 -0.33 19.39
N GLU A 18 15.28 0.71 19.85
CA GLU A 18 15.99 1.65 18.96
C GLU A 18 17.36 1.17 18.52
N LYS A 19 18.15 0.54 19.41
CA LYS A 19 19.54 0.15 19.10
C LYS A 19 19.65 -1.22 18.44
N ILE A 20 18.74 -2.15 18.74
CA ILE A 20 18.87 -3.55 18.29
C ILE A 20 17.75 -3.90 17.32
N PHE A 21 16.50 -3.65 17.68
CA PHE A 21 15.37 -4.09 16.87
C PHE A 21 15.15 -3.23 15.61
N ARG A 22 15.20 -1.91 15.72
CA ARG A 22 15.01 -0.97 14.60
C ARG A 22 15.98 -1.20 13.43
N PRO A 23 17.31 -1.35 13.62
CA PRO A 23 18.22 -1.60 12.50
C PRO A 23 17.98 -2.97 11.85
N ALA A 24 17.73 -4.04 12.64
CA ALA A 24 17.43 -5.36 12.10
C ALA A 24 16.12 -5.37 11.29
N TYR A 25 15.09 -4.70 11.79
CA TYR A 25 13.84 -4.48 11.07
C TYR A 25 14.06 -3.73 9.75
N TRP A 26 14.84 -2.65 9.78
CA TRP A 26 15.13 -1.86 8.59
C TRP A 26 15.84 -2.68 7.49
N THR A 27 16.86 -3.46 7.87
CA THR A 27 17.55 -4.36 6.93
C THR A 27 16.58 -5.35 6.30
N LEU A 28 15.72 -5.97 7.12
CA LEU A 28 14.71 -6.90 6.64
C LEU A 28 13.71 -6.22 5.68
N GLN A 29 13.27 -4.99 6.00
CA GLN A 29 12.37 -4.24 5.12
C GLN A 29 12.96 -3.96 3.74
N VAL A 30 14.23 -3.57 3.70
CA VAL A 30 14.95 -3.29 2.45
C VAL A 30 15.08 -4.57 1.63
N GLU A 31 15.45 -5.68 2.28
CA GLU A 31 15.62 -6.96 1.61
C GLU A 31 14.30 -7.50 1.03
N VAL A 32 13.20 -7.42 1.80
CA VAL A 32 11.86 -7.77 1.32
C VAL A 32 11.44 -6.88 0.15
N THR A 33 11.69 -5.58 0.22
CA THR A 33 11.36 -4.64 -0.87
C THR A 33 12.12 -4.98 -2.14
N ASN A 34 13.41 -5.28 -2.03
CA ASN A 34 14.24 -5.70 -3.16
C ASN A 34 13.78 -7.04 -3.74
N PHE A 35 13.38 -7.99 -2.91
CA PHE A 35 12.84 -9.27 -3.35
C PHE A 35 11.51 -9.12 -4.10
N VAL A 36 10.58 -8.30 -3.58
CA VAL A 36 9.30 -8.02 -4.25
C VAL A 36 9.55 -7.33 -5.60
N ALA A 37 10.51 -6.41 -5.65
CA ALA A 37 10.83 -5.69 -6.86
C ALA A 37 11.48 -6.59 -7.92
N SER A 38 12.28 -7.60 -7.55
CA SER A 38 12.89 -8.53 -8.51
C SER A 38 11.89 -9.54 -9.08
N GLN A 39 10.83 -9.88 -8.35
CA GLN A 39 9.75 -10.73 -8.86
C GLN A 39 8.84 -10.03 -9.86
N LYS A 40 8.86 -8.69 -9.92
CA LYS A 40 8.05 -7.91 -10.84
C LYS A 40 8.88 -7.52 -12.06
N THR A 41 8.49 -8.01 -13.24
CA THR A 41 9.11 -7.58 -14.51
C THR A 41 9.01 -6.05 -14.66
N GLY A 42 10.16 -5.38 -14.84
CA GLY A 42 10.22 -3.91 -14.87
C GLY A 42 10.03 -3.22 -13.50
N GLY A 43 9.99 -3.98 -12.40
CA GLY A 43 9.91 -3.46 -11.03
C GLY A 43 11.22 -2.89 -10.50
N GLN A 44 12.32 -3.11 -11.21
CA GLN A 44 13.65 -2.66 -10.84
C GLN A 44 14.38 -2.00 -12.01
N ILE A 45 15.16 -0.98 -11.68
CA ILE A 45 16.13 -0.36 -12.60
C ILE A 45 17.50 -0.85 -12.16
N ARG A 46 18.19 -1.54 -13.06
CA ARG A 46 19.57 -1.98 -12.86
C ARG A 46 20.50 -0.83 -13.30
N THR A 47 21.28 -0.33 -12.36
CA THR A 47 22.38 0.61 -12.63
C THR A 47 23.72 -0.11 -12.53
N ASP A 48 24.81 0.54 -12.93
CA ASP A 48 26.13 -0.07 -13.00
C ASP A 48 26.66 -0.59 -11.64
N PHE A 49 26.15 -0.05 -10.53
CA PHE A 49 26.61 -0.40 -9.18
C PHE A 49 25.55 -1.11 -8.34
N THR A 50 24.27 -0.81 -8.53
CA THR A 50 23.19 -1.32 -7.66
C THR A 50 21.85 -1.41 -8.40
N THR A 51 20.92 -2.15 -7.81
CA THR A 51 19.55 -2.29 -8.32
C THR A 51 18.60 -1.53 -7.43
N PHE A 52 17.77 -0.67 -8.02
CA PHE A 52 16.79 0.13 -7.30
C PHE A 52 15.37 -0.25 -7.71
N PRO A 53 14.40 -0.27 -6.77
CA PRO A 53 12.99 -0.39 -7.12
C PRO A 53 12.54 0.83 -7.93
N THR A 54 11.66 0.63 -8.91
CA THR A 54 11.13 1.75 -9.70
C THR A 54 10.24 2.67 -8.85
N PRO A 55 10.20 3.98 -9.13
CA PRO A 55 9.28 4.89 -8.45
C PRO A 55 7.81 4.51 -8.67
N ALA A 56 7.48 3.93 -9.83
CA ALA A 56 6.16 3.38 -10.10
C ALA A 56 5.82 2.20 -9.19
N LEU A 57 6.77 1.29 -8.94
CA LEU A 57 6.59 0.19 -8.00
C LEU A 57 6.47 0.70 -6.55
N ALA A 58 7.30 1.67 -6.15
CA ALA A 58 7.22 2.28 -4.82
C ALA A 58 5.84 2.90 -4.56
N LYS A 59 5.29 3.61 -5.56
CA LYS A 59 3.94 4.17 -5.51
C LYS A 59 2.87 3.08 -5.38
N LEU A 60 2.96 2.01 -6.19
CA LEU A 60 2.03 0.89 -6.12
C LEU A 60 2.06 0.16 -4.76
N LEU A 61 3.23 0.00 -4.15
CA LEU A 61 3.35 -0.64 -2.83
C LEU A 61 2.78 0.24 -1.72
N HIS A 62 2.87 1.57 -1.86
CA HIS A 62 2.23 2.52 -0.96
C HIS A 62 0.70 2.48 -1.11
N ASP A 63 0.22 2.52 -2.36
CA ASP A 63 -1.21 2.55 -2.70
C ASP A 63 -1.94 1.23 -2.37
N ARG A 64 -1.24 0.09 -2.40
CA ARG A 64 -1.81 -1.24 -2.06
C ARG A 64 -2.29 -1.39 -0.61
N SER A 65 -2.01 -0.42 0.25
CA SER A 65 -2.23 -0.54 1.69
C SER A 65 -3.70 -0.41 2.11
N ALA A 66 -4.62 0.14 1.30
CA ALA A 66 -6.02 0.25 1.76
C ALA A 66 -7.12 0.39 0.68
N ASP A 67 -7.09 1.29 -0.30
CA ASP A 67 -8.38 1.75 -0.86
C ASP A 67 -8.49 1.65 -2.39
N SER A 68 -9.38 0.77 -2.85
CA SER A 68 -10.09 1.06 -4.10
C SER A 68 -10.91 2.32 -3.87
N GLN A 69 -10.39 3.47 -4.33
CA GLN A 69 -11.08 4.74 -4.15
C GLN A 69 -12.37 4.75 -4.98
N CYS A 70 -13.51 5.03 -4.34
CA CYS A 70 -14.77 5.21 -5.05
C CYS A 70 -14.70 6.50 -5.88
N ILE A 71 -14.73 6.35 -7.21
CA ILE A 71 -14.64 7.47 -8.17
C ILE A 71 -16.02 8.10 -8.41
N GLY A 72 -17.10 7.32 -8.28
CA GLY A 72 -18.45 7.79 -8.51
C GLY A 72 -19.51 6.71 -8.30
N ARG A 73 -20.78 7.11 -8.38
CA ARG A 73 -21.95 6.25 -8.25
C ARG A 73 -22.87 6.45 -9.45
N VAL A 74 -23.42 5.35 -9.95
CA VAL A 74 -24.42 5.35 -11.02
C VAL A 74 -25.68 4.72 -10.46
N ASP A 75 -26.79 5.45 -10.54
CA ASP A 75 -28.09 4.94 -10.12
C ASP A 75 -28.85 4.46 -11.36
N ILE A 76 -29.28 3.20 -11.32
CA ILE A 76 -30.06 2.56 -12.38
C ILE A 76 -31.50 2.48 -11.87
N PRO A 77 -32.51 2.88 -12.67
CA PRO A 77 -33.90 2.78 -12.24
C PRO A 77 -34.26 1.32 -11.97
N ALA A 78 -34.55 1.01 -10.71
CA ALA A 78 -34.93 -0.31 -10.24
C ALA A 78 -36.38 -0.32 -9.75
N THR A 79 -37.00 -1.50 -9.76
CA THR A 79 -38.35 -1.73 -9.25
C THR A 79 -38.43 -1.32 -7.77
N PRO A 80 -39.51 -0.67 -7.31
CA PRO A 80 -39.61 -0.19 -5.93
C PRO A 80 -39.51 -1.35 -4.93
N GLY A 81 -38.52 -1.28 -4.03
CA GLY A 81 -38.28 -2.28 -2.97
C GLY A 81 -36.93 -3.00 -3.02
N GLY A 82 -36.10 -2.77 -4.05
CA GLY A 82 -34.82 -3.49 -4.23
C GLY A 82 -33.62 -2.59 -4.57
N GLY A 83 -33.26 -1.67 -3.69
CA GLY A 83 -32.06 -0.84 -3.86
C GLY A 83 -30.79 -1.55 -3.38
N ILE A 84 -30.15 -2.37 -4.23
CA ILE A 84 -28.89 -3.04 -3.89
C ILE A 84 -27.72 -2.16 -4.33
N THR A 85 -26.82 -1.84 -3.41
CA THR A 85 -25.55 -1.17 -3.74
C THR A 85 -24.51 -2.23 -4.05
N ILE A 86 -24.02 -2.26 -5.29
CA ILE A 86 -23.01 -3.21 -5.75
C ILE A 86 -21.67 -2.46 -5.92
N PRO A 87 -20.62 -2.78 -5.15
CA PRO A 87 -19.31 -2.21 -5.38
C PRO A 87 -18.69 -2.80 -6.65
N LEU A 88 -18.32 -1.93 -7.59
CA LEU A 88 -17.67 -2.32 -8.84
C LEU A 88 -16.22 -1.84 -8.85
N HIS A 89 -15.29 -2.78 -8.97
CA HIS A 89 -13.87 -2.48 -9.18
C HIS A 89 -13.57 -2.50 -10.67
N LEU A 90 -13.24 -1.34 -11.23
CA LEU A 90 -13.02 -1.17 -12.67
C LEU A 90 -11.57 -0.82 -12.94
N ALA A 91 -11.01 -1.41 -13.99
CA ALA A 91 -9.73 -0.96 -14.54
C ALA A 91 -9.92 0.38 -15.29
N PRO A 92 -8.87 1.22 -15.42
CA PRO A 92 -8.97 2.51 -16.11
C PRO A 92 -9.52 2.41 -17.54
N GLN A 93 -9.16 1.36 -18.27
CA GLN A 93 -9.67 1.14 -19.63
C GLN A 93 -11.17 0.84 -19.64
N GLN A 94 -11.63 -0.05 -18.76
CA GLN A 94 -13.06 -0.38 -18.64
C GLN A 94 -13.89 0.83 -18.23
N PHE A 95 -13.37 1.67 -17.33
CA PHE A 95 -14.02 2.93 -16.96
C PHE A 95 -14.17 3.88 -18.14
N LYS A 96 -13.12 4.00 -18.97
CA LYS A 96 -13.15 4.81 -20.19
C LYS A 96 -14.21 4.32 -21.19
N ASP A 97 -14.28 3.00 -21.39
CA ASP A 97 -15.23 2.40 -22.33
C ASP A 97 -16.69 2.64 -21.88
N ILE A 98 -16.97 2.47 -20.58
CA ILE A 98 -18.28 2.78 -19.98
C ILE A 98 -18.62 4.26 -20.15
N HIS A 99 -17.67 5.15 -19.85
CA HIS A 99 -17.88 6.59 -19.97
C HIS A 99 -18.20 7.03 -21.41
N GLN A 100 -17.53 6.44 -22.40
CA GLN A 100 -17.82 6.70 -23.82
C GLN A 100 -19.21 6.23 -24.24
N TYR A 101 -19.75 5.18 -23.63
CA TYR A 101 -21.08 4.69 -23.92
C TYR A 101 -22.18 5.64 -23.42
N PHE A 102 -21.97 6.30 -22.28
CA PHE A 102 -22.93 7.24 -21.68
C PHE A 102 -22.91 8.65 -22.27
N LEU A 103 -21.90 9.00 -23.08
CA LEU A 103 -21.78 10.31 -23.74
C LEU A 103 -22.48 10.39 -25.11
N LYS A 104 -23.01 9.27 -25.61
CA LYS A 104 -23.83 9.23 -26.83
C LYS A 104 -25.29 9.47 -26.51
#